data_AF-A0A846PTK0-F1
#
_entry.id   AF-A0A846PTK0-F1
#
_cell.length_a   1.000
_cell.length_b   1.000
_cell.length_c   1.000
_cell.angle_alpha   90.00
_cell.angle_beta   90.00
_cell.angle_gamma   90.00
#
_symmetry.space_group_name_H-M   'P 1'
#
loop_
_entity.id
_entity.type
_entity.pdbx_description
1 polymer ?
#
loop_
_entity_poly.entity_id
_entity_poly.type
_entity_poly.pdbx_seq_one_letter_code
_entity_poly.pdbx_strand_id
1 'polypeptide(L)'
;HDVLEKKLPEYRELGNLLPLENSLDKHLIDSWRGIVSKDLRRFVEIKIDTINIRTLLRCKVSGIPSRDYLIEGGYLQTRMKDMERGEVKDVLEILDKTPYGKASREAMSEYEKTKSLVSFEKKLESEVMRFLKENAILRPLGVFSVISFINAKRREVKNLNTIVICKHHDIPPEGIKEILT
;
A
#
# COMPACT_ATOMS: atom_id res chain seq x y z
N HIS A 1 7.69 -24.46 -6.45
CA HIS A 1 8.22 -23.66 -7.56
C HIS A 1 7.87 -22.22 -7.31
N ASP A 2 8.91 -21.45 -6.99
CA ASP A 2 8.81 -20.20 -6.24
C ASP A 2 8.11 -19.13 -7.09
N VAL A 3 7.14 -18.42 -6.51
CA VAL A 3 6.43 -17.31 -7.18
C VAL A 3 7.42 -16.25 -7.65
N LEU A 4 8.54 -16.12 -6.92
CA LEU A 4 9.65 -15.23 -7.20
C LEU A 4 10.53 -15.71 -8.37
N GLU A 5 10.84 -17.01 -8.48
CA GLU A 5 11.70 -17.57 -9.52
C GLU A 5 11.22 -17.17 -10.92
N LYS A 6 9.90 -17.20 -11.14
CA LYS A 6 9.27 -16.85 -12.42
C LYS A 6 9.46 -15.38 -12.80
N LYS A 7 9.71 -14.50 -11.83
CA LYS A 7 9.82 -13.04 -12.00
C LYS A 7 11.26 -12.53 -11.88
N LEU A 8 12.22 -13.40 -11.57
CA LEU A 8 13.65 -13.05 -11.55
C LEU A 8 14.18 -12.49 -12.88
N PRO A 9 13.82 -13.03 -14.07
CA PRO A 9 14.29 -12.47 -15.34
C PRO A 9 13.82 -11.03 -15.55
N GLU A 10 12.53 -10.79 -15.33
CA GLU A 10 11.89 -9.46 -15.45
C GLU A 10 12.48 -8.45 -14.46
N TYR A 11 12.75 -8.88 -13.22
CA TYR A 11 13.47 -8.07 -12.23
C TYR A 11 14.87 -7.66 -12.70
N ARG A 12 15.65 -8.61 -13.27
CA ARG A 12 17.00 -8.34 -13.76
C ARG A 12 17.02 -7.39 -14.95
N GLU A 13 16.02 -7.48 -15.83
CA GLU A 13 15.89 -6.62 -17.00
C GLU A 13 15.46 -5.19 -16.62
N LEU A 14 14.44 -5.07 -15.77
CA LEU A 14 13.90 -3.78 -15.37
C LEU A 14 14.76 -3.05 -14.32
N GLY A 15 15.61 -3.78 -13.58
CA GLY A 15 16.38 -3.25 -12.45
C GLY A 15 15.50 -2.74 -11.30
N ASN A 16 14.24 -3.19 -11.23
CA ASN A 16 13.22 -2.67 -10.32
C ASN A 16 12.54 -3.83 -9.59
N LEU A 17 12.37 -3.72 -8.27
CA LEU A 17 11.73 -4.74 -7.42
C LEU A 17 10.23 -4.96 -7.70
N LEU A 18 9.60 -4.06 -8.46
CA LEU A 18 8.17 -4.09 -8.78
C LEU A 18 7.64 -5.48 -9.21
N PRO A 19 8.26 -6.24 -10.13
CA PRO A 19 7.76 -7.55 -10.55
C PRO A 19 7.74 -8.59 -9.41
N LEU A 20 8.75 -8.53 -8.54
CA LEU A 20 8.86 -9.44 -7.40
C LEU A 20 7.81 -9.09 -6.34
N GLU A 21 7.74 -7.82 -5.93
CA GLU A 21 6.76 -7.33 -4.96
C GLU A 21 5.33 -7.62 -5.42
N ASN A 22 5.05 -7.35 -6.71
CA ASN A 22 3.75 -7.61 -7.29
C ASN A 22 3.36 -9.09 -7.24
N SER A 23 4.30 -9.97 -7.54
CA SER A 23 4.04 -11.41 -7.54
C SER A 23 3.70 -11.93 -6.15
N LEU A 24 4.34 -11.38 -5.11
CA LEU A 24 4.03 -11.67 -3.72
C LEU A 24 2.67 -11.13 -3.31
N ASP A 25 2.36 -9.87 -3.66
CA ASP A 25 1.08 -9.26 -3.36
C ASP A 25 -0.08 -10.03 -4.02
N LYS A 26 0.07 -10.42 -5.30
CA LYS A 26 -0.92 -11.26 -6.00
C LYS A 26 -1.10 -12.61 -5.32
N HIS A 27 0.01 -13.30 -5.02
CA HIS A 27 -0.05 -14.60 -4.35
C HIS A 27 -0.75 -14.51 -2.98
N LEU A 28 -0.47 -13.45 -2.21
CA LEU A 28 -1.12 -13.20 -0.93
C LEU A 28 -2.62 -12.96 -1.09
N ILE A 29 -3.03 -12.10 -2.02
CA ILE A 29 -4.46 -11.82 -2.25
C ILE A 29 -5.19 -13.08 -2.74
N ASP A 30 -4.58 -13.87 -3.62
CA ASP A 30 -5.16 -15.13 -4.11
C ASP A 30 -5.31 -16.14 -2.97
N SER A 31 -4.35 -16.21 -2.04
CA SER A 31 -4.46 -17.05 -0.85
C SER A 31 -5.64 -16.64 0.05
N TRP A 32 -5.98 -15.35 0.06
CA TRP A 32 -7.08 -14.82 0.86
C TRP A 32 -8.45 -15.05 0.22
N ARG A 33 -8.56 -14.97 -1.11
CA ARG A 33 -9.83 -15.11 -1.85
C ARG A 33 -10.58 -16.41 -1.52
N GLY A 34 -9.87 -17.49 -1.18
CA GLY A 34 -10.46 -18.78 -0.82
C GLY A 34 -10.89 -18.93 0.65
N ILE A 35 -10.47 -18.03 1.53
CA ILE A 35 -10.58 -18.21 3.00
C ILE A 35 -11.40 -17.08 3.65
N VAL A 36 -11.45 -15.92 3.00
CA VAL A 36 -12.01 -14.69 3.55
C VAL A 36 -13.54 -14.77 3.65
N SER A 37 -14.04 -14.58 4.87
CA SER A 37 -15.47 -14.47 5.15
C SER A 37 -16.05 -13.19 4.53
N LYS A 38 -17.39 -13.14 4.37
CA LYS A 38 -18.09 -11.94 3.87
C LYS A 38 -17.74 -10.69 4.69
N ASP A 39 -17.58 -10.83 6.00
CA ASP A 39 -17.23 -9.73 6.91
C ASP A 39 -15.87 -9.10 6.58
N LEU A 40 -14.92 -9.88 6.07
CA LEU A 40 -13.57 -9.41 5.72
C LEU A 40 -13.44 -8.93 4.27
N ARG A 41 -14.49 -9.07 3.44
CA ARG A 41 -14.46 -8.65 2.03
C ARG A 41 -14.02 -7.20 1.88
N ARG A 42 -14.61 -6.30 2.68
CA ARG A 42 -14.29 -4.86 2.61
C ARG A 42 -12.84 -4.57 2.98
N PHE A 43 -12.28 -5.32 3.94
CA PHE A 43 -10.86 -5.21 4.28
C PHE A 43 -9.97 -5.62 3.11
N VAL A 44 -10.31 -6.72 2.43
CA VAL A 44 -9.55 -7.19 1.25
C VAL A 44 -9.64 -6.19 0.11
N GLU A 45 -10.82 -5.62 -0.17
CA GLU A 45 -10.98 -4.55 -1.17
C GLU A 45 -10.08 -3.35 -0.88
N ILE A 46 -10.06 -2.87 0.37
CA ILE A 46 -9.22 -1.73 0.80
C ILE A 46 -7.73 -2.09 0.65
N LYS A 47 -7.34 -3.33 0.98
CA LYS A 47 -5.97 -3.80 0.79
C LYS A 47 -5.57 -3.84 -0.69
N ILE A 48 -6.43 -4.37 -1.56
CA ILE A 48 -6.20 -4.40 -3.00
C ILE A 48 -6.10 -2.98 -3.56
N ASP A 49 -7.01 -2.09 -3.20
CA ASP A 49 -6.99 -0.69 -3.64
C ASP A 49 -5.70 0.00 -3.19
N THR A 50 -5.27 -0.20 -1.95
CA THR A 50 -4.01 0.37 -1.43
C THR A 50 -2.79 -0.11 -2.21
N ILE A 51 -2.71 -1.41 -2.50
CA ILE A 51 -1.64 -2.00 -3.31
C ILE A 51 -1.68 -1.39 -4.71
N ASN A 52 -2.84 -1.40 -5.37
CA ASN A 52 -3.01 -0.92 -6.73
C ASN A 52 -2.69 0.57 -6.88
N ILE A 53 -3.11 1.42 -5.92
CA ILE A 53 -2.80 2.86 -5.96
C ILE A 53 -1.28 3.06 -5.93
N ARG A 54 -0.58 2.41 -5.00
CA ARG A 54 0.88 2.50 -4.87
C ARG A 54 1.59 1.97 -6.11
N THR A 55 1.16 0.81 -6.59
CA THR A 55 1.70 0.17 -7.81
C THR A 55 1.51 1.07 -9.03
N LEU A 56 0.31 1.62 -9.21
CA LEU A 56 0.02 2.53 -10.33
C LEU A 56 0.93 3.75 -10.29
N LEU A 57 1.05 4.40 -9.14
CA LEU A 57 1.88 5.60 -9.00
C LEU A 57 3.37 5.30 -9.23
N ARG A 58 3.88 4.18 -8.70
CA ARG A 58 5.26 3.74 -8.97
C ARG A 58 5.49 3.46 -10.45
N CYS A 59 4.57 2.77 -11.11
CA CYS A 59 4.62 2.53 -12.55
C CYS A 59 4.67 3.84 -13.34
N LYS A 60 3.88 4.84 -12.94
CA LYS A 60 3.86 6.17 -13.56
C LYS A 60 5.20 6.89 -13.40
N VAL A 61 5.78 6.86 -12.21
CA VAL A 61 7.10 7.48 -11.95
C VAL A 61 8.22 6.75 -12.72
N SER A 62 8.14 5.43 -12.85
CA SER A 62 9.14 4.62 -13.57
C SER A 62 8.91 4.49 -15.07
N GLY A 63 7.84 5.06 -15.63
CA GLY A 63 7.49 4.92 -17.05
C GLY A 63 7.11 3.49 -17.47
N ILE A 64 6.72 2.64 -16.53
CA ILE A 64 6.36 1.23 -16.77
C ILE A 64 4.84 1.13 -16.96
N PRO A 65 4.32 0.35 -17.92
CA PRO A 65 2.89 0.06 -18.01
C PRO A 65 2.37 -0.65 -16.76
N SER A 66 1.36 -0.08 -16.08
CA SER A 66 0.85 -0.62 -14.81
C SER A 66 -0.09 -1.81 -14.94
N ARG A 67 -0.69 -2.03 -16.13
CA ARG A 67 -1.79 -2.99 -16.35
C ARG A 67 -1.47 -4.39 -15.82
N ASP A 68 -0.28 -4.90 -16.14
CA ASP A 68 0.11 -6.26 -15.77
C ASP A 68 0.40 -6.41 -14.27
N TYR A 69 0.46 -5.29 -13.54
CA TYR A 69 0.74 -5.24 -12.12
C TYR A 69 -0.52 -4.95 -11.28
N LEU A 70 -1.67 -4.61 -11.87
CA LEU A 70 -2.87 -4.38 -11.06
C LEU A 70 -3.52 -5.70 -10.62
N ILE A 71 -4.03 -5.71 -9.39
CA ILE A 71 -4.73 -6.83 -8.77
C ILE A 71 -6.24 -6.58 -8.86
N GLU A 72 -6.99 -7.55 -9.35
CA GLU A 72 -8.45 -7.42 -9.49
C GLU A 72 -9.21 -7.55 -8.15
N GLY A 73 -10.47 -7.11 -8.13
CA GLY A 73 -11.35 -7.27 -6.96
C GLY A 73 -11.24 -6.16 -5.91
N GLY A 74 -10.55 -5.07 -6.23
CA GLY A 74 -10.57 -3.84 -5.44
C GLY A 74 -11.84 -3.01 -5.69
N TYR A 75 -12.21 -2.15 -4.74
CA TYR A 75 -13.36 -1.26 -4.90
C TYR A 75 -13.14 -0.20 -6.00
N LEU A 76 -11.88 0.18 -6.26
CA LEU A 76 -11.52 1.13 -7.31
C LEU A 76 -11.29 0.50 -8.69
N GLN A 77 -11.54 -0.80 -8.88
CA GLN A 77 -11.16 -1.51 -10.12
C GLN A 77 -11.66 -0.83 -11.41
N THR A 78 -12.87 -0.26 -11.41
CA THR A 78 -13.39 0.47 -12.59
C THR A 78 -12.64 1.76 -12.84
N ARG A 79 -12.39 2.55 -11.79
CA ARG A 79 -11.65 3.83 -11.86
C ARG A 79 -10.16 3.63 -12.15
N MET A 80 -9.58 2.49 -11.79
CA MET A 80 -8.18 2.16 -12.09
C MET A 80 -7.89 2.23 -13.58
N LYS A 81 -8.81 1.78 -14.42
CA LYS A 81 -8.65 1.82 -15.89
C LYS A 81 -8.59 3.24 -16.45
N ASP A 82 -9.25 4.19 -15.80
CA ASP A 82 -9.21 5.60 -16.18
C ASP A 82 -7.90 6.24 -15.69
N MET A 83 -7.52 5.94 -14.44
CA MET A 83 -6.27 6.41 -13.81
C MET A 83 -5.02 5.85 -14.51
N GLU A 84 -5.10 4.70 -15.16
CA GLU A 84 -4.04 4.12 -16.00
C GLU A 84 -3.59 5.03 -17.15
N ARG A 85 -4.46 5.91 -17.66
CA ARG A 85 -4.16 6.74 -18.84
C ARG A 85 -3.55 8.10 -18.49
N GLY A 86 -3.83 8.60 -17.30
CA GLY A 86 -3.40 9.92 -16.85
C GLY A 86 -1.99 9.94 -16.25
N GLU A 87 -1.53 11.12 -15.84
CA GLU A 87 -0.33 11.32 -15.04
C GLU A 87 -0.62 11.19 -13.54
N VAL A 88 0.42 11.29 -12.70
CA VAL A 88 0.29 11.24 -11.23
C VAL A 88 -0.77 12.23 -10.72
N LYS A 89 -0.85 13.43 -11.30
CA LYS A 89 -1.85 14.43 -10.91
C LYS A 89 -3.28 13.95 -11.17
N ASP A 90 -3.55 13.43 -12.36
CA ASP A 90 -4.88 12.90 -12.72
C ASP A 90 -5.31 11.77 -11.78
N VAL A 91 -4.37 10.89 -11.40
CA VAL A 91 -4.62 9.83 -10.41
C VAL A 91 -5.07 10.42 -9.08
N LEU A 92 -4.34 11.42 -8.56
CA LEU A 92 -4.67 12.05 -7.27
C LEU A 92 -6.01 12.79 -7.30
N GLU A 93 -6.36 13.43 -8.41
CA GLU A 93 -7.67 14.09 -8.61
C GLU A 93 -8.82 13.08 -8.67
N ILE A 94 -8.64 11.95 -9.34
CA ILE A 94 -9.66 10.89 -9.36
C ILE A 94 -9.84 10.31 -7.96
N LEU A 95 -8.75 10.12 -7.21
CA LEU A 95 -8.75 9.64 -5.83
C LEU A 95 -9.41 10.63 -4.85
N ASP A 96 -9.39 11.93 -5.13
CA ASP A 96 -10.07 12.95 -4.32
C ASP A 96 -11.57 12.65 -4.14
N LYS A 97 -12.18 12.07 -5.18
CA LYS A 97 -13.61 11.69 -5.24
C LYS A 97 -13.88 10.28 -4.71
N THR A 98 -13.02 9.76 -3.85
CA THR A 98 -13.08 8.39 -3.29
C THR A 98 -12.86 8.42 -1.77
N PRO A 99 -12.99 7.30 -1.05
CA PRO A 99 -12.59 7.22 0.36
C PRO A 99 -11.13 7.62 0.64
N TYR A 100 -10.27 7.64 -0.38
CA TYR A 100 -8.86 8.03 -0.28
C TYR A 100 -8.63 9.55 -0.43
N GLY A 101 -9.69 10.35 -0.60
CA GLY A 101 -9.55 11.75 -1.01
C GLY A 101 -8.82 12.66 -0.02
N LYS A 102 -8.96 12.41 1.28
CA LYS A 102 -8.17 13.14 2.28
C LYS A 102 -6.66 12.91 2.07
N ALA A 103 -6.26 11.65 1.88
CA ALA A 103 -4.87 11.31 1.65
C ALA A 103 -4.37 11.87 0.31
N SER A 104 -5.19 11.85 -0.74
CA SER A 104 -4.79 12.33 -2.07
C SER A 104 -4.63 13.86 -2.14
N ARG A 105 -5.48 14.65 -1.47
CA ARG A 105 -5.30 16.13 -1.43
C ARG A 105 -4.00 16.55 -0.77
N GLU A 106 -3.68 15.92 0.36
CA GLU A 106 -2.41 16.19 1.05
C GLU A 106 -1.22 15.73 0.20
N ALA A 107 -1.33 14.58 -0.47
CA ALA A 107 -0.31 14.07 -1.37
C ALA A 107 -0.07 14.99 -2.58
N MET A 108 -1.12 15.58 -3.15
CA MET A 108 -1.00 16.51 -4.27
C MET A 108 -0.09 17.69 -3.90
N SER A 109 -0.36 18.33 -2.76
CA SER A 109 0.43 19.49 -2.31
C SER A 109 1.90 19.15 -2.06
N GLU A 110 2.19 17.96 -1.54
CA GLU A 110 3.57 17.52 -1.27
C GLU A 110 4.29 17.09 -2.54
N TYR A 111 3.61 16.36 -3.42
CA TYR A 111 4.16 15.90 -4.69
C TYR A 111 4.54 17.06 -5.60
N GLU A 112 3.76 18.14 -5.61
CA GLU A 112 4.11 19.35 -6.38
C GLU A 112 5.43 19.98 -5.93
N LYS A 113 5.73 19.94 -4.64
CA LYS A 113 6.94 20.54 -4.05
C LYS A 113 8.16 19.63 -4.12
N THR A 114 7.97 18.33 -3.90
CA THR A 114 9.06 17.39 -3.63
C THR A 114 9.23 16.32 -4.71
N LYS A 115 8.22 16.13 -5.57
CA LYS A 115 8.11 14.97 -6.47
C LYS A 115 8.16 13.61 -5.74
N SER A 116 7.90 13.60 -4.43
CA SER A 116 7.88 12.41 -3.59
C SER A 116 6.44 11.99 -3.28
N LEU A 117 6.22 10.68 -3.16
CA LEU A 117 4.94 10.07 -2.78
C LEU A 117 5.05 9.28 -1.47
N VAL A 118 6.18 9.36 -0.77
CA VAL A 118 6.45 8.56 0.43
C VAL A 118 5.43 8.83 1.54
N SER A 119 5.07 10.09 1.78
CA SER A 119 4.07 10.42 2.80
C SER A 119 2.67 9.90 2.44
N PHE A 120 2.34 9.86 1.14
CA PHE A 120 1.07 9.36 0.66
C PHE A 120 0.94 7.87 0.90
N GLU A 121 2.00 7.10 0.60
CA GLU A 121 2.06 5.67 0.90
C GLU A 121 1.82 5.39 2.39
N LYS A 122 2.47 6.17 3.28
CA LYS A 122 2.25 6.06 4.74
C LYS A 122 0.81 6.36 5.15
N LYS A 123 0.17 7.34 4.51
CA LYS A 123 -1.23 7.71 4.76
C LYS A 123 -2.20 6.65 4.26
N LEU A 124 -1.95 6.05 3.10
CA LEU A 124 -2.71 4.90 2.60
C LEU A 124 -2.62 3.70 3.55
N GLU A 125 -1.43 3.39 4.07
CA GLU A 125 -1.28 2.33 5.08
C GLU A 125 -2.03 2.67 6.38
N SER A 126 -2.00 3.93 6.79
CA SER A 126 -2.73 4.41 7.97
C SER A 126 -4.25 4.30 7.81
N GLU A 127 -4.77 4.46 6.59
CA GLU A 127 -6.18 4.26 6.26
C GLU A 127 -6.63 2.83 6.55
N VAL A 128 -5.82 1.85 6.14
CA VAL A 128 -6.09 0.44 6.42
C VAL A 128 -6.13 0.16 7.92
N MET A 129 -5.18 0.73 8.67
CA MET A 129 -5.13 0.59 10.12
C MET A 129 -6.32 1.25 10.80
N ARG A 130 -6.77 2.41 10.30
CA ARG A 130 -7.95 3.09 10.82
C ARG A 130 -9.20 2.22 10.63
N PHE A 131 -9.41 1.70 9.42
CA PHE A 131 -10.51 0.80 9.12
C PHE A 131 -10.54 -0.43 10.05
N LEU A 132 -9.38 -1.07 10.27
CA LEU A 132 -9.27 -2.20 11.18
C LEU A 132 -9.62 -1.85 12.63
N LYS A 133 -9.16 -0.69 13.12
CA LYS A 133 -9.43 -0.23 14.50
C LYS A 133 -10.90 0.11 14.70
N GLU A 134 -11.51 0.84 13.76
CA GLU A 134 -12.92 1.21 13.83
C GLU A 134 -13.81 -0.05 13.87
N ASN A 135 -13.52 -1.05 13.04
CA ASN A 135 -14.26 -2.30 13.04
C ASN A 135 -13.96 -3.19 14.27
N ALA A 136 -12.75 -3.13 14.81
CA ALA A 136 -12.39 -3.84 16.05
C ALA A 136 -13.16 -3.28 17.26
N ILE A 137 -13.40 -1.96 17.33
CA ILE A 137 -14.20 -1.34 18.39
C ILE A 137 -15.65 -1.84 18.34
N LEU A 138 -16.22 -1.96 17.13
CA LEU A 138 -17.59 -2.42 16.95
C LEU A 138 -17.75 -3.92 17.25
N ARG A 139 -16.70 -4.72 17.05
CA ARG A 139 -16.69 -6.16 17.33
C ARG A 139 -15.42 -6.59 18.09
N PRO A 140 -15.33 -6.31 19.40
CA PRO A 140 -14.09 -6.51 20.17
C PRO A 140 -13.56 -7.93 20.19
N LEU A 141 -14.43 -8.95 20.10
CA LEU A 141 -14.07 -10.36 20.05
C LEU A 141 -14.07 -10.94 18.63
N GLY A 142 -14.14 -10.08 17.60
CA GLY A 142 -14.17 -10.47 16.21
C GLY A 142 -12.79 -10.56 15.55
N VAL A 143 -12.78 -11.05 14.31
CA VAL A 143 -11.56 -11.21 13.50
C VAL A 143 -10.81 -9.89 13.26
N PHE A 144 -11.52 -8.75 13.21
CA PHE A 144 -10.90 -7.43 13.06
C PHE A 144 -9.99 -7.06 14.22
N SER A 145 -10.34 -7.43 15.46
CA SER A 145 -9.49 -7.20 16.63
C SER A 145 -8.17 -7.98 16.53
N VAL A 146 -8.25 -9.24 16.10
CA VAL A 146 -7.08 -10.09 15.89
C VAL A 146 -6.17 -9.50 14.80
N ILE A 147 -6.74 -9.14 13.65
CA ILE A 147 -5.97 -8.55 12.54
C ILE A 147 -5.37 -7.19 12.95
N SER A 148 -6.15 -6.34 13.63
CA SER A 148 -5.69 -5.04 14.13
C SER A 148 -4.51 -5.19 15.09
N PHE A 149 -4.61 -6.12 16.05
CA PHE A 149 -3.53 -6.43 16.98
C PHE A 149 -2.27 -6.92 16.28
N ILE A 150 -2.40 -7.89 15.36
CA ILE A 150 -1.25 -8.42 14.60
C ILE A 150 -0.54 -7.30 13.82
N ASN A 151 -1.29 -6.43 13.15
CA ASN A 151 -0.70 -5.32 12.39
C ASN A 151 -0.06 -4.29 13.32
N ALA A 152 -0.68 -3.98 14.47
CA ALA A 152 -0.09 -3.10 15.48
C ALA A 152 1.23 -3.66 16.02
N LYS A 153 1.30 -4.97 16.31
CA LYS A 153 2.53 -5.63 16.77
C LYS A 153 3.61 -5.67 15.71
N ARG A 154 3.28 -5.92 14.45
CA ARG A 154 4.25 -5.83 13.34
C ARG A 154 4.83 -4.42 13.22
N ARG A 155 3.97 -3.39 13.32
CA ARG A 155 4.39 -1.99 13.29
C ARG A 155 5.27 -1.62 14.48
N GLU A 156 4.95 -2.10 15.68
CA GLU A 156 5.75 -1.89 16.89
C GLU A 156 7.15 -2.47 16.72
N VAL A 157 7.27 -3.75 16.31
CA VAL A 157 8.56 -4.40 16.07
C VAL A 157 9.36 -3.69 14.97
N LYS A 158 8.71 -3.31 13.86
CA LYS A 158 9.36 -2.54 12.79
C LYS A 158 9.91 -1.22 13.31
N ASN A 159 9.10 -0.46 14.04
CA ASN A 159 9.50 0.85 14.58
C ASN A 159 10.64 0.71 15.60
N LEU A 160 10.61 -0.28 16.48
CA LEU A 160 11.72 -0.57 17.41
C LEU A 160 13.01 -0.89 16.65
N ASN A 161 12.94 -1.75 15.63
CA ASN A 161 14.09 -2.10 14.81
C ASN A 161 14.65 -0.87 14.06
N THR A 162 13.77 -0.04 13.48
CA THR A 162 14.17 1.22 12.85
C THR A 162 14.90 2.13 13.83
N ILE A 163 14.40 2.29 15.06
CA ILE A 163 15.05 3.13 16.08
C ILE A 163 16.45 2.59 16.40
N VAL A 164 16.58 1.27 16.61
CA VAL A 164 17.88 0.63 16.93
C VAL A 164 18.89 0.86 15.82
N ILE A 165 18.52 0.58 14.56
CA ILE A 165 19.40 0.75 13.40
C ILE A 165 19.79 2.22 13.22
N CYS A 166 18.82 3.14 13.27
CA CYS A 166 19.10 4.55 13.11
C CYS A 166 19.97 5.11 14.24
N LYS A 167 19.78 4.65 15.49
CA LYS A 167 20.65 5.02 16.61
C LYS A 167 22.06 4.48 16.47
N HIS A 168 22.22 3.27 15.92
CA HIS A 168 23.53 2.69 15.62
C HIS A 168 24.30 3.49 14.56
N HIS A 169 23.57 4.15 13.63
CA HIS A 169 24.15 5.00 12.58
C HIS A 169 24.11 6.50 12.91
N ASP A 170 23.96 6.88 14.19
CA ASP A 170 23.97 8.27 14.65
C ASP A 170 22.97 9.20 13.94
N ILE A 171 21.86 8.65 13.44
CA ILE A 171 20.81 9.45 12.79
C ILE A 171 20.08 10.28 13.86
N PRO A 172 19.89 11.60 13.64
CA PRO A 172 19.25 12.48 14.61
C PRO A 172 17.78 12.12 14.83
N PRO A 173 17.20 12.38 16.03
CA PRO A 173 15.82 12.03 16.36
C PRO A 173 14.76 12.53 15.36
N GLU A 174 14.99 13.68 14.74
CA GLU A 174 14.13 14.28 13.74
C GLU A 174 14.04 13.39 12.49
N GLY A 175 15.18 12.94 11.97
CA GLY A 175 15.24 12.01 10.84
C GLY A 175 14.64 10.64 11.18
N ILE A 176 14.78 10.17 12.42
CA ILE A 176 14.14 8.92 12.87
C ILE A 176 12.62 9.05 12.81
N LYS A 177 12.05 10.14 13.34
CA LYS A 177 10.60 10.38 13.35
C LYS A 177 10.00 10.36 11.95
N GLU A 178 10.72 10.87 10.96
CA GLU A 178 10.28 10.86 9.57
C GLU A 178 10.20 9.45 8.97
N ILE A 179 11.02 8.49 9.44
CA ILE A 179 11.05 7.12 8.91
C ILE A 179 9.97 6.25 9.57
N LEU A 180 9.65 6.51 10.84
CA LEU A 180 8.65 5.74 11.58
C LEU A 180 7.32 5.66 10.84
N THR A 181 6.70 4.49 10.95
CA THR A 181 5.39 4.21 10.36
C THR A 181 4.30 4.22 11.39
#